data_AF-A0AAT9J054-F1
#
_entry.id   AF-A0AAT9J054-F1
#
_cell.length_a   1.000
_cell.length_b   1.000
_cell.length_c   1.000
_cell.angle_alpha   90.00
_cell.angle_beta   90.00
_cell.angle_gamma   90.00
#
_symmetry.space_group_name_H-M   'P 1'
#
loop_
_entity.id
_entity.type
_entity.pdbx_description
1 polymer ?
#
loop_
_entity_poly.entity_id
_entity_poly.type
_entity_poly.pdbx_seq_one_letter_code
_entity_poly.pdbx_strand_id
1 'polypeptide(L)'
;MVLRDGGFGVLQVFGVNDHESARLISDLLGQSTVVFQTMSRNQNSQESGITYGEQHTGRPLLTPDEVRRLPPESELLFLAGQAPHIAYKLKYYADSEFTGRFDPV
;
A
#
# COMPACT_ATOMS: atom_id res chain seq x y z
N MET A 1 1.74 -14.94 5.17
CA MET A 1 0.86 -15.63 6.14
C MET A 1 -0.21 -14.63 6.55
N VAL A 2 -1.49 -15.01 6.46
CA VAL A 2 -2.64 -14.17 6.84
C VAL A 2 -3.09 -14.61 8.22
N LEU A 3 -3.03 -13.71 9.20
CA LEU A 3 -3.57 -13.97 10.54
C LEU A 3 -4.91 -13.24 10.69
N ARG A 4 -5.94 -13.98 11.09
CA ARG A 4 -7.24 -13.44 11.52
C ARG A 4 -7.34 -13.66 13.02
N ASP A 5 -7.40 -12.59 13.79
CA ASP A 5 -7.56 -12.69 15.24
C ASP A 5 -9.06 -12.82 15.63
N GLY A 6 -9.35 -13.64 16.62
CA GLY A 6 -10.68 -14.21 16.90
C GLY A 6 -11.69 -13.33 17.66
N GLY A 7 -11.45 -12.02 17.82
CA GLY A 7 -12.36 -11.13 18.57
C GLY A 7 -12.68 -9.81 17.90
N PHE A 8 -11.78 -9.31 17.05
CA PHE A 8 -11.92 -8.06 16.32
C PHE A 8 -11.43 -8.34 14.90
N GLY A 9 -12.25 -8.04 13.88
CA GLY A 9 -11.97 -8.38 12.49
C GLY A 9 -10.74 -7.67 11.93
N VAL A 10 -9.56 -8.13 12.31
CA VAL A 10 -8.26 -7.65 11.87
C VAL A 10 -7.67 -8.68 10.92
N LEU A 11 -7.27 -8.21 9.74
CA LEU A 11 -6.45 -8.95 8.80
C LEU A 11 -5.05 -8.35 8.80
N GLN A 12 -4.07 -9.14 9.22
CA GLN A 12 -2.66 -8.77 9.20
C GLN A 12 -1.94 -9.52 8.09
N VAL A 13 -1.15 -8.79 7.30
CA VAL A 13 -0.50 -9.29 6.10
C VAL A 13 0.98 -8.95 6.12
N PHE A 14 1.80 -9.98 5.99
CA PHE A 14 3.25 -9.86 5.84
C PHE A 14 3.83 -11.02 5.04
N GLY A 15 5.01 -10.79 4.45
CA GLY A 15 5.77 -11.82 3.74
C GLY A 15 5.00 -12.42 2.56
N VAL A 16 4.36 -11.57 1.75
CA VAL A 16 3.61 -11.99 0.57
C VAL A 16 4.60 -12.37 -0.53
N ASN A 17 4.67 -13.66 -0.88
CA ASN A 17 5.65 -14.17 -1.85
C ASN A 17 5.00 -14.60 -3.18
N ASP A 18 3.75 -15.02 -3.17
CA ASP A 18 3.00 -15.46 -4.36
C ASP A 18 2.18 -14.34 -4.99
N HIS A 19 1.87 -14.53 -6.27
CA HIS A 19 1.25 -13.51 -7.10
C HIS A 19 -0.26 -13.33 -6.85
N GLU A 20 -0.96 -14.41 -6.50
CA GLU A 20 -2.40 -14.37 -6.27
C GLU A 20 -2.71 -13.66 -4.95
N SER A 21 -1.95 -13.95 -3.89
CA SER A 21 -1.99 -13.19 -2.65
C SER A 21 -1.66 -11.72 -2.91
N ALA A 22 -0.63 -11.42 -3.69
CA ALA A 22 -0.25 -10.03 -3.98
C ALA A 22 -1.35 -9.24 -4.68
N ARG A 23 -2.07 -9.87 -5.63
CA ARG A 23 -3.25 -9.29 -6.28
C ARG A 23 -4.38 -9.06 -5.29
N LEU A 24 -4.73 -10.07 -4.51
CA LEU A 24 -5.77 -9.95 -3.48
C LEU A 24 -5.48 -8.78 -2.53
N ILE A 25 -4.24 -8.65 -2.07
CA ILE A 25 -3.85 -7.55 -1.17
C ILE A 25 -3.88 -6.19 -1.86
N SER A 26 -3.41 -6.09 -3.11
CA SER A 26 -3.55 -4.88 -3.94
C SER A 26 -5.03 -4.46 -4.07
N ASP A 27 -5.92 -5.42 -4.31
CA ASP A 27 -7.35 -5.16 -4.46
C ASP A 27 -8.01 -4.74 -3.13
N LEU A 28 -7.60 -5.35 -2.01
CA LEU A 28 -8.06 -4.97 -0.66
C LEU A 28 -7.59 -3.56 -0.26
N LEU A 29 -6.41 -3.14 -0.69
CA LEU A 29 -5.92 -1.78 -0.48
C LEU A 29 -6.74 -0.76 -1.29
N GLY A 30 -7.14 -1.13 -2.49
CA GLY A 30 -7.91 -0.27 -3.39
C GLY A 30 -7.02 0.67 -4.22
N GLN A 31 -7.63 1.74 -4.71
CA GLN A 31 -7.02 2.66 -5.67
C GLN A 31 -7.05 4.11 -5.20
N SER A 32 -6.09 4.89 -5.69
CA SER A 32 -6.02 6.35 -5.61
C SER A 32 -6.33 6.97 -6.97
N THR A 33 -6.76 8.23 -6.97
CA THR A 33 -6.90 9.02 -8.19
C THR A 33 -5.62 9.81 -8.44
N VAL A 34 -5.04 9.64 -9.62
CA VAL A 34 -3.89 10.42 -10.10
C VAL A 34 -4.38 11.36 -11.20
N VAL A 35 -3.94 12.62 -11.16
CA VAL A 35 -4.30 13.65 -12.16
C VAL A 35 -3.10 13.87 -13.09
N PHE A 36 -3.32 13.72 -14.39
CA PHE A 36 -2.37 14.03 -15.44
C PHE A 36 -2.78 15.33 -16.12
N GLN A 37 -1.86 16.30 -16.18
CA GLN A 37 -2.08 17.56 -16.87
C GLN A 37 -1.32 17.54 -18.20
N THR A 38 -2.04 17.73 -19.30
CA THR A 38 -1.48 17.82 -20.65
C THR A 38 -1.57 19.26 -21.14
N MET A 39 -0.45 19.79 -21.64
CA MET A 39 -0.41 21.11 -22.28
C MET A 39 -0.19 20.93 -23.78
N SER A 40 -1.10 21.46 -24.59
CA SER A 40 -0.98 21.51 -26.05
C SER A 40 -0.81 22.96 -26.50
N ARG A 41 0.11 23.20 -27.44
CA ARG A 41 0.34 24.51 -28.04
C ARG A 41 0.16 24.39 -29.54
N ASN A 42 -0.82 25.12 -30.08
CA ASN A 42 -0.97 25.25 -31.53
C ASN A 42 0.04 26.27 -32.06
N GLN A 43 0.92 25.83 -32.97
CA GLN A 43 1.92 26.68 -33.63
C GLN A 43 1.42 27.29 -34.96
N ASN A 44 0.19 26.99 -35.39
CA ASN A 44 -0.28 27.23 -36.75
C ASN A 44 -1.49 28.18 -36.87
N SER A 45 -1.80 28.96 -35.82
CA SER A 45 -2.85 29.98 -35.84
C SER A 45 -2.24 31.36 -35.58
N GLN A 46 -2.76 32.39 -36.25
CA GLN A 46 -2.35 33.80 -36.09
C GLN A 46 -2.48 34.30 -34.64
N GLU A 47 -3.20 33.57 -33.78
CA GLU A 47 -3.17 33.67 -32.32
C GLU A 47 -2.54 32.40 -31.72
N SER A 48 -1.54 32.56 -30.86
CA SER A 48 -0.93 31.44 -30.14
C SER A 48 -1.87 30.92 -29.05
N GLY A 49 -2.71 29.93 -29.36
CA GLY A 49 -3.56 29.24 -28.39
C GLY A 49 -2.80 28.17 -27.61
N ILE A 50 -2.77 28.30 -26.28
CA ILE A 50 -2.36 27.22 -25.36
C ILE A 50 -3.62 26.58 -24.79
N THR A 51 -3.73 25.25 -24.91
CA THR A 51 -4.83 24.47 -24.34
C THR A 51 -4.29 23.59 -23.22
N TYR A 52 -4.96 23.60 -22.08
CA TYR A 52 -4.70 22.69 -20.97
C TYR A 52 -5.79 21.60 -20.94
N GLY A 53 -5.40 20.36 -20.72
CA GLY A 53 -6.30 19.24 -20.48
C GLY A 53 -5.92 18.51 -19.20
N GLU A 54 -6.90 18.11 -18.41
CA GLU A 54 -6.71 17.31 -17.20
C GLU A 54 -7.34 15.93 -17.39
N GLN A 55 -6.62 14.88 -16.97
CA GLN A 55 -7.10 13.51 -17.02
C GLN A 55 -6.95 12.88 -15.64
N HIS A 56 -8.08 12.46 -15.07
CA HIS A 56 -8.11 11.71 -13.82
C HIS A 56 -8.06 10.22 -14.14
N THR A 57 -7.15 9.46 -13.52
CA THR A 57 -7.00 8.02 -13.73
C THR A 57 -6.80 7.30 -12.40
N GLY A 58 -7.43 6.15 -12.24
CA GLY A 58 -7.25 5.30 -11.06
C GLY A 58 -5.92 4.55 -11.10
N ARG A 59 -5.18 4.56 -9.98
CA ARG A 59 -3.96 3.77 -9.77
C ARG A 59 -4.08 2.99 -8.46
N PRO A 60 -3.73 1.69 -8.42
CA PRO A 60 -3.60 0.97 -7.14
C PRO A 60 -2.77 1.74 -6.11
N LEU A 61 -3.19 1.71 -4.84
CA LEU A 61 -2.39 2.30 -3.77
C LEU A 61 -1.02 1.61 -3.68
N LEU A 62 -1.03 0.27 -3.70
CA LEU A 62 0.15 -0.55 -3.96
C LEU A 62 -0.19 -1.54 -5.07
N THR A 63 0.66 -1.62 -6.07
CA THR A 63 0.61 -2.67 -7.10
C THR A 63 1.00 -4.03 -6.49
N PRO A 64 0.60 -5.16 -7.10
CA PRO A 64 1.00 -6.48 -6.61
C PRO A 64 2.53 -6.63 -6.46
N ASP A 65 3.31 -6.06 -7.38
CA ASP A 65 4.77 -6.09 -7.30
C ASP A 65 5.35 -5.19 -6.20
N GLU A 66 4.68 -4.08 -5.85
CA GLU A 66 5.04 -3.27 -4.67
C GLU A 66 4.69 -4.02 -3.38
N VAL A 67 3.53 -4.71 -3.31
CA VAL A 67 3.14 -5.54 -2.16
C VAL A 67 4.17 -6.63 -1.87
N ARG A 68 4.66 -7.33 -2.91
CA ARG A 68 5.68 -8.39 -2.76
C ARG A 68 7.04 -7.87 -2.34
N ARG A 69 7.33 -6.59 -2.62
CA ARG A 69 8.57 -5.91 -2.26
C ARG A 69 8.46 -5.10 -0.98
N LEU A 70 7.36 -5.23 -0.23
CA LEU A 70 7.24 -4.58 1.07
C LEU A 70 8.41 -4.97 1.97
N PRO A 71 8.98 -4.01 2.72
CA PRO A 71 10.07 -4.30 3.63
C PRO A 71 9.68 -5.40 4.63
N PRO A 72 10.62 -6.29 5.01
CA PRO A 72 10.32 -7.42 5.89
C PRO A 72 9.91 -6.98 7.30
N GLU A 73 10.36 -5.81 7.76
CA GLU A 73 9.91 -5.17 9.00
C GLU A 73 8.54 -4.50 8.89
N SER A 74 7.93 -4.40 7.71
CA SER A 74 6.60 -3.79 7.55
C SER A 74 5.49 -4.84 7.43
N GLU A 75 4.28 -4.41 7.74
CA GLU A 75 3.06 -5.20 7.56
C GLU A 75 1.87 -4.31 7.21
N LEU A 76 0.85 -4.91 6.58
CA LEU A 76 -0.42 -4.24 6.31
C LEU A 76 -1.47 -4.73 7.30
N LEU A 77 -2.19 -3.77 7.89
CA LEU A 77 -3.28 -4.01 8.83
C LEU A 77 -4.59 -3.52 8.23
N PHE A 78 -5.55 -4.43 8.14
CA PHE A 78 -6.92 -4.15 7.72
C PHE A 78 -7.82 -4.29 8.93
N LEU A 79 -8.23 -3.15 9.49
CA LEU A 79 -9.12 -3.06 10.64
C LEU A 79 -10.54 -2.78 10.15
N ALA A 80 -11.53 -3.51 10.65
CA ALA A 80 -12.92 -3.28 10.30
C ALA A 80 -13.33 -1.82 10.57
N GLY A 81 -13.86 -1.15 9.54
CA GLY A 81 -14.31 0.25 9.63
C GLY A 81 -13.19 1.31 9.56
N GLN A 82 -11.95 0.93 9.27
CA GLN A 82 -10.84 1.87 9.09
C GLN A 82 -10.15 1.68 7.75
N ALA A 83 -9.42 2.72 7.32
CA ALA A 83 -8.51 2.60 6.18
C ALA A 83 -7.40 1.58 6.47
N PRO A 84 -6.82 0.92 5.46
CA PRO A 84 -5.65 0.08 5.65
C PRO A 84 -4.46 0.88 6.20
N HIS A 85 -3.70 0.28 7.11
CA HIS A 85 -2.51 0.90 7.70
C HIS A 85 -1.25 0.10 7.37
N ILE A 86 -0.14 0.81 7.14
CA ILE A 86 1.19 0.21 7.15
C ILE A 86 1.71 0.33 8.59
N ALA A 87 2.10 -0.80 9.18
CA ALA A 87 2.71 -0.87 10.50
C ALA A 87 4.12 -1.46 10.42
N TYR A 88 4.92 -1.18 11.45
CA TYR A 88 6.23 -1.80 11.64
C TYR A 88 6.13 -2.92 12.67
N LYS A 89 6.69 -4.08 12.35
CA LYS A 89 6.73 -5.24 13.24
C LYS A 89 7.59 -4.95 14.45
N LEU A 90 7.03 -5.20 15.63
CA LEU A 90 7.78 -5.18 16.87
C LEU A 90 8.64 -6.43 16.99
N LYS A 91 9.97 -6.25 17.05
CA LYS A 91 10.92 -7.34 17.25
C LYS A 91 11.23 -7.46 18.74
N TYR A 92 10.49 -8.31 19.45
CA TYR A 92 10.62 -8.46 20.91
C TYR A 92 12.08 -8.73 21.35
N TYR A 93 12.84 -9.53 20.59
CA TYR A 93 14.24 -9.84 20.92
C TYR A 93 15.22 -8.68 20.69
N ALA A 94 14.83 -7.65 19.94
CA ALA A 94 15.70 -6.52 19.60
C ALA A 94 15.44 -5.30 20.49
N ASP A 95 14.37 -5.33 21.27
CA ASP A 95 13.94 -4.22 22.11
C ASP A 95 14.24 -4.53 23.58
N SER A 96 14.98 -3.61 24.21
CA SER A 96 15.44 -3.71 25.60
C SER A 96 14.30 -3.87 26.60
N GLU A 97 13.08 -3.41 26.27
CA GLU A 97 11.90 -3.55 27.15
C GLU A 97 11.50 -5.03 27.38
N PHE A 98 11.88 -5.92 26.45
CA PHE A 98 11.51 -7.34 26.48
C PHE A 98 12.66 -8.28 26.85
N THR A 99 13.85 -7.75 27.15
CA THR A 99 15.01 -8.57 27.56
C THR A 99 14.67 -9.43 28.78
N GLY A 100 14.94 -10.74 28.71
CA GLY A 100 14.70 -11.70 29.80
C GLY A 100 13.23 -12.08 30.04
N ARG A 101 12.27 -11.52 29.29
CA ARG A 101 10.84 -11.86 29.41
C ARG A 101 10.36 -12.92 28.42
N PHE A 102 10.99 -12.99 27.26
CA PHE A 102 10.58 -13.86 26.14
C PHE A 102 11.76 -14.54 25.44
N ASP A 103 12.94 -14.56 26.08
CA ASP A 103 14.07 -15.30 25.56
C ASP A 103 13.76 -16.81 25.62
N PRO A 104 13.97 -17.57 24.53
CA PRO A 104 13.76 -19.00 24.54
C PRO A 104 14.69 -19.65 25.59
N VAL A 105 14.09 -20.47 26.46
CA VAL A 105 14.81 -21.30 27.46
C VAL A 105 15.61 -22.41 26.82
#